data_AF-A0A2K3L0W7-F1
#
_entry.id   AF-A0A2K3L0W7-F1
#
_cell.length_a   1.000
_cell.length_b   1.000
_cell.length_c   1.000
_cell.angle_alpha   90.00
_cell.angle_beta   90.00
_cell.angle_gamma   90.00
#
_symmetry.space_group_name_H-M   'P 1'
#
loop_
_entity.id
_entity.type
_entity.pdbx_description
1 polymer ?
#
loop_
_entity_poly.entity_id
_entity_poly.type
_entity_poly.pdbx_seq_one_letter_code
_entity_poly.pdbx_strand_id
1 'polypeptide(L)'
;MGHNRPSRAIIHVKAGVYDEKVEIGRNLHNVMFVGDGIDKTVVTGNRNVVHGSTTLNSATFDVSGDGFWARDMTFENTAGPENHQAVALKVSSDLSVFYRCSFKAYQDTLYVHSNRQFYRDCHIYGTIDFIFGDAAVVLQNCDIFIRKPMSQQSNFITAQGRDDPNKPTGISIQNCRVRPDSEFSM
;
A
#
# COMPACT_ATOMS: atom_id res chain seq x y z
N MET A 1 -31.26 -3.44 10.65
CA MET A 1 -29.82 -3.26 10.89
C MET A 1 -29.31 -4.52 11.58
N GLY A 2 -28.64 -5.42 10.85
CA GLY A 2 -28.52 -6.84 11.22
C GLY A 2 -27.36 -7.17 12.16
N HIS A 3 -27.69 -7.81 13.27
CA HIS A 3 -26.79 -8.33 14.31
C HIS A 3 -26.05 -9.61 13.87
N ASN A 4 -25.07 -9.53 12.95
CA ASN A 4 -24.05 -10.57 12.82
C ASN A 4 -22.82 -10.10 12.01
N ARG A 5 -22.14 -9.03 12.43
CA ARG A 5 -20.80 -8.78 11.88
C ARG A 5 -19.86 -9.83 12.46
N PRO A 6 -19.14 -10.62 11.64
CA PRO A 6 -18.17 -11.57 12.16
C PRO A 6 -17.18 -10.86 13.09
N SER A 7 -16.83 -11.49 14.20
CA SER A 7 -15.84 -10.95 15.14
C SER A 7 -14.53 -10.66 14.42
N ARG A 8 -13.91 -9.51 14.73
CA ARG A 8 -12.62 -9.12 14.17
C ARG A 8 -11.49 -9.90 14.85
N ALA A 9 -10.70 -10.64 14.07
CA ALA A 9 -9.49 -11.27 14.57
C ALA A 9 -8.36 -10.23 14.60
N ILE A 10 -7.78 -9.98 15.78
CA ILE A 10 -6.73 -8.98 15.96
C ILE A 10 -5.40 -9.70 16.14
N ILE A 11 -4.43 -9.37 15.28
CA ILE A 11 -3.06 -9.88 15.31
C ILE A 11 -2.17 -8.72 15.73
N HIS A 12 -1.60 -8.82 16.93
CA HIS A 12 -0.57 -7.90 17.40
C HIS A 12 0.79 -8.36 16.89
N VAL A 13 1.43 -7.52 16.10
CA VAL A 13 2.77 -7.74 15.54
C VAL A 13 3.73 -6.88 16.34
N LYS A 14 4.70 -7.50 17.00
CA LYS A 14 5.68 -6.78 17.83
C LYS A 14 6.68 -6.04 16.94
N ALA A 15 7.38 -5.07 17.54
CA ALA A 15 8.49 -4.40 16.90
C ALA A 15 9.53 -5.41 16.37
N GLY A 16 9.95 -5.22 15.12
CA GLY A 16 10.81 -6.12 14.39
C GLY A 16 10.76 -5.86 12.89
N VAL A 17 11.73 -6.45 12.18
CA VAL A 17 11.75 -6.52 10.71
C VAL A 17 11.45 -7.96 10.32
N TYR A 18 10.41 -8.13 9.52
CA TYR A 18 9.87 -9.39 9.06
C TYR A 18 10.10 -9.48 7.55
N ASP A 19 11.14 -10.19 7.13
CA ASP A 19 11.46 -10.42 5.71
C ASP A 19 10.70 -11.64 5.21
N GLU A 20 9.43 -11.41 4.85
CA GLU A 20 8.50 -12.44 4.44
C GLU A 20 7.42 -11.89 3.51
N LYS A 21 6.88 -12.76 2.65
CA LYS A 21 5.67 -12.47 1.90
C LYS A 21 4.45 -12.87 2.72
N VAL A 22 3.53 -11.94 2.93
CA VAL A 22 2.29 -12.22 3.65
C VAL A 22 1.09 -12.08 2.73
N GLU A 23 0.19 -13.06 2.77
CA GLU A 23 -1.04 -13.07 1.98
C GLU A 23 -2.27 -13.27 2.89
N ILE A 24 -3.14 -12.27 2.92
CA ILE A 24 -4.46 -12.36 3.56
C ILE A 24 -5.47 -12.78 2.50
N GLY A 25 -5.62 -14.09 2.34
CA GLY A 25 -6.49 -14.67 1.33
C GLY A 25 -7.97 -14.33 1.50
N ARG A 26 -8.76 -14.50 0.44
CA ARG A 26 -10.19 -14.11 0.37
C ARG A 26 -11.06 -14.68 1.48
N ASN A 27 -10.70 -15.84 2.03
CA ASN A 27 -11.46 -16.51 3.10
C ASN A 27 -11.16 -15.94 4.50
N LEU A 28 -10.19 -15.04 4.64
CA LEU A 28 -9.76 -14.45 5.91
C LEU A 28 -10.40 -13.06 6.07
N HIS A 29 -11.68 -13.02 6.43
CA HIS A 29 -12.43 -11.79 6.64
C HIS A 29 -12.21 -11.16 8.01
N ASN A 30 -12.34 -9.84 8.09
CA ASN A 30 -12.28 -9.06 9.34
C ASN A 30 -11.00 -9.32 10.16
N VAL A 31 -9.86 -9.47 9.49
CA VAL A 31 -8.55 -9.52 10.14
C VAL A 31 -8.05 -8.10 10.38
N MET A 32 -7.40 -7.86 11.52
CA MET A 32 -6.74 -6.61 11.82
C MET A 32 -5.31 -6.83 12.29
N PHE A 33 -4.38 -6.13 11.67
CA PHE A 33 -2.99 -6.07 12.12
C PHE A 33 -2.77 -4.81 12.94
N VAL A 34 -2.09 -4.96 14.08
CA VAL A 34 -1.68 -3.86 14.96
C VAL A 34 -0.20 -4.00 15.21
N GLY A 35 0.61 -3.04 14.76
CA GLY A 35 2.04 -2.99 15.07
C GLY A 35 2.35 -2.18 16.32
N ASP A 36 3.62 -2.21 16.74
CA ASP A 36 4.14 -1.37 17.84
C ASP A 36 4.50 0.07 17.40
N GLY A 37 4.28 0.41 16.12
CA GLY A 37 4.50 1.74 15.56
C GLY A 37 5.04 1.72 14.13
N ILE A 38 4.74 2.77 13.37
CA ILE A 38 5.40 3.05 12.08
C ILE A 38 6.92 2.97 12.29
N ASP A 39 7.58 2.24 11.40
CA ASP A 39 9.03 2.01 11.35
C ASP A 39 9.62 1.23 12.53
N LYS A 40 8.78 0.82 13.48
CA LYS A 40 9.13 -0.17 14.50
C LYS A 40 8.72 -1.58 14.10
N THR A 41 7.62 -1.71 13.36
CA THR A 41 7.09 -3.00 12.89
C THR A 41 7.05 -2.98 11.37
N VAL A 42 7.96 -3.71 10.73
CA VAL A 42 8.20 -3.63 9.29
C VAL A 42 8.04 -5.02 8.66
N VAL A 43 7.14 -5.16 7.69
CA VAL A 43 7.14 -6.30 6.77
C VAL A 43 7.84 -5.87 5.49
N THR A 44 8.89 -6.58 5.11
CA THR A 44 9.77 -6.20 3.99
C THR A 44 9.96 -7.38 3.02
N GLY A 45 10.39 -7.05 1.81
CA GLY A 45 10.67 -7.98 0.72
C GLY A 45 11.28 -7.21 -0.47
N ASN A 46 11.65 -7.91 -1.54
CA ASN A 46 12.34 -7.29 -2.70
C ASN A 46 11.94 -7.87 -4.06
N ARG A 47 10.78 -8.55 -4.14
CA ARG A 47 10.30 -9.13 -5.42
C ARG A 47 9.99 -8.00 -6.40
N ASN A 48 10.34 -8.22 -7.67
CA ASN A 48 10.24 -7.20 -8.71
C ASN A 48 10.17 -7.83 -10.11
N VAL A 49 9.78 -7.02 -11.10
CA VAL A 49 9.59 -7.49 -12.48
C VAL A 49 10.91 -7.84 -13.18
N VAL A 50 11.98 -7.08 -12.95
CA VAL A 50 13.30 -7.35 -13.58
C VAL A 50 13.81 -8.75 -13.25
N HIS A 51 13.58 -9.22 -12.02
CA HIS A 51 13.98 -10.54 -11.55
C HIS A 51 12.89 -11.62 -11.71
N GLY A 52 11.94 -11.41 -12.64
CA GLY A 52 11.01 -12.46 -13.09
C GLY A 52 9.68 -12.54 -12.36
N SER A 53 9.35 -11.59 -11.48
CA SER A 53 7.98 -11.46 -10.95
C SER A 53 7.07 -10.78 -11.98
N THR A 54 5.76 -10.86 -11.74
CA THR A 54 4.80 -9.90 -12.30
C THR A 54 4.60 -8.76 -11.29
N THR A 55 4.08 -7.61 -11.74
CA THR A 55 3.68 -6.52 -10.83
C THR A 55 2.75 -7.04 -9.73
N LEU A 56 1.73 -7.83 -10.10
CA LEU A 56 0.79 -8.44 -9.16
C LEU A 56 1.48 -9.31 -8.11
N ASN A 57 2.41 -10.17 -8.54
CA ASN A 57 3.10 -11.11 -7.65
C ASN A 57 4.28 -10.50 -6.89
N SER A 58 4.66 -9.27 -7.22
CA SER A 58 5.77 -8.55 -6.56
C SER A 58 5.41 -8.01 -5.17
N ALA A 59 4.12 -7.99 -4.82
CA ALA A 59 3.63 -7.50 -3.54
C ALA A 59 4.30 -8.22 -2.36
N THR A 60 4.96 -7.45 -1.48
CA THR A 60 5.43 -7.95 -0.17
C THR A 60 4.25 -8.38 0.70
N PHE A 61 3.17 -7.58 0.69
CA PHE A 61 1.94 -7.87 1.42
C PHE A 61 0.74 -7.81 0.47
N ASP A 62 -0.06 -8.88 0.38
CA ASP A 62 -1.26 -8.96 -0.46
C ASP A 62 -2.51 -9.19 0.39
N VAL A 63 -3.51 -8.32 0.24
CA VAL A 63 -4.76 -8.38 1.00
C VAL A 63 -5.94 -8.57 0.07
N SER A 64 -6.60 -9.71 0.18
CA SER A 64 -7.82 -10.05 -0.57
C SER A 64 -9.03 -10.36 0.32
N GLY A 65 -8.85 -10.60 1.62
CA GLY A 65 -9.96 -10.83 2.57
C GLY A 65 -10.64 -9.53 3.00
N ASP A 66 -11.98 -9.45 2.84
CA ASP A 66 -12.75 -8.22 3.12
C ASP A 66 -12.73 -7.79 4.60
N GLY A 67 -12.82 -6.48 4.82
CA GLY A 67 -12.83 -5.87 6.15
C GLY A 67 -11.45 -5.82 6.82
N PHE A 68 -10.37 -6.02 6.06
CA PHE A 68 -9.00 -6.03 6.56
C PHE A 68 -8.58 -4.64 7.05
N TRP A 69 -8.09 -4.57 8.29
CA TRP A 69 -7.53 -3.35 8.85
C TRP A 69 -6.05 -3.51 9.17
N ALA A 70 -5.29 -2.42 9.05
CA ALA A 70 -3.94 -2.34 9.61
C ALA A 70 -3.74 -1.02 10.31
N ARG A 71 -3.00 -1.03 11.42
CA ARG A 71 -2.50 0.18 12.07
C ARG A 71 -1.10 0.01 12.62
N ASP A 72 -0.36 1.12 12.65
CA ASP A 72 0.96 1.19 13.28
C ASP A 72 1.98 0.20 12.66
N MET A 73 1.89 -0.01 11.33
CA MET A 73 2.72 -0.96 10.55
C MET A 73 3.47 -0.24 9.42
N THR A 74 4.61 -0.78 9.01
CA THR A 74 5.30 -0.42 7.76
C THR A 74 5.30 -1.62 6.80
N PHE A 75 4.90 -1.38 5.55
CA PHE A 75 4.96 -2.35 4.45
C PHE A 75 5.98 -1.84 3.44
N GLU A 76 6.96 -2.67 3.09
CA GLU A 76 8.11 -2.23 2.32
C GLU A 76 8.46 -3.21 1.20
N ASN A 77 8.87 -2.64 0.06
CA ASN A 77 9.60 -3.37 -0.97
C ASN A 77 10.93 -2.65 -1.25
N THR A 78 12.04 -3.33 -0.98
CA THR A 78 13.40 -2.82 -1.04
C THR A 78 14.10 -3.07 -2.38
N ALA A 79 13.36 -3.47 -3.42
CA ALA A 79 13.96 -3.79 -4.72
C ALA A 79 14.77 -2.62 -5.32
N GLY A 80 14.41 -1.35 -5.05
CA GLY A 80 15.12 -0.20 -5.63
C GLY A 80 14.57 0.21 -7.00
N PRO A 81 14.90 1.43 -7.46
CA PRO A 81 14.33 2.00 -8.68
C PRO A 81 14.83 1.34 -9.97
N GLU A 82 16.01 0.73 -9.96
CA GLU A 82 16.61 -0.02 -11.08
C GLU A 82 15.85 -1.31 -11.42
N ASN A 83 15.05 -1.80 -10.47
CA ASN A 83 14.33 -3.06 -10.57
C ASN A 83 12.87 -2.90 -11.05
N HIS A 84 12.50 -1.69 -11.48
CA HIS A 84 11.19 -1.33 -12.00
C HIS A 84 10.05 -1.68 -11.02
N GLN A 85 8.93 -2.24 -11.49
CA GLN A 85 7.74 -2.46 -10.69
C GLN A 85 8.01 -3.41 -9.51
N ALA A 86 7.77 -2.92 -8.29
CA ALA A 86 8.03 -3.63 -7.05
C ALA A 86 7.06 -3.19 -5.95
N VAL A 87 5.97 -3.94 -5.79
CA VAL A 87 4.85 -3.56 -4.93
C VAL A 87 5.16 -3.83 -3.46
N ALA A 88 4.95 -2.84 -2.59
CA ALA A 88 5.03 -3.02 -1.13
C ALA A 88 3.72 -3.60 -0.57
N LEU A 89 2.58 -3.02 -0.97
CA LEU A 89 1.26 -3.46 -0.56
C LEU A 89 0.30 -3.51 -1.74
N LYS A 90 -0.39 -4.65 -1.89
CA LYS A 90 -1.52 -4.82 -2.81
C LYS A 90 -2.81 -5.05 -2.03
N VAL A 91 -3.87 -4.32 -2.39
CA VAL A 91 -5.17 -4.40 -1.71
C VAL A 91 -6.30 -4.61 -2.72
N SER A 92 -6.97 -5.75 -2.59
CA SER A 92 -8.23 -6.10 -3.25
C SER A 92 -9.38 -6.30 -2.25
N SER A 93 -9.19 -5.88 -0.99
CA SER A 93 -10.15 -6.04 0.12
C SER A 93 -11.17 -4.91 0.18
N ASP A 94 -12.46 -5.26 0.20
CA ASP A 94 -13.54 -4.28 0.38
C ASP A 94 -13.67 -3.85 1.85
N LEU A 95 -14.03 -2.58 2.06
CA LEU A 95 -14.13 -1.96 3.40
C LEU A 95 -12.82 -2.07 4.21
N SER A 96 -11.68 -2.01 3.53
CA SER A 96 -10.36 -2.05 4.14
C SER A 96 -9.92 -0.69 4.68
N VAL A 97 -9.18 -0.70 5.79
CA VAL A 97 -8.72 0.52 6.49
C VAL A 97 -7.25 0.42 6.86
N PHE A 98 -6.49 1.46 6.56
CA PHE A 98 -5.11 1.61 6.98
C PHE A 98 -4.97 2.90 7.76
N TYR A 99 -4.50 2.80 9.01
CA TYR A 99 -4.40 3.94 9.92
C TYR A 99 -3.02 4.05 10.55
N ARG A 100 -2.30 5.16 10.34
CA ARG A 100 -0.90 5.28 10.77
C ARG A 100 -0.05 4.12 10.26
N CYS A 101 -0.12 3.87 8.96
CA CYS A 101 0.76 2.91 8.28
C CYS A 101 1.75 3.64 7.39
N SER A 102 2.87 2.99 7.09
CA SER A 102 3.80 3.45 6.06
C SER A 102 3.90 2.43 4.92
N PHE A 103 3.93 2.92 3.68
CA PHE A 103 4.14 2.11 2.48
C PHE A 103 5.37 2.64 1.74
N LYS A 104 6.38 1.80 1.57
CA LYS A 104 7.71 2.21 1.10
C LYS A 104 8.17 1.35 -0.06
N ALA A 105 8.32 1.93 -1.24
CA ALA A 105 9.10 1.35 -2.35
C ALA A 105 9.54 2.48 -3.30
N TYR A 106 9.77 2.16 -4.57
CA TYR A 106 10.06 3.11 -5.64
C TYR A 106 8.90 3.13 -6.65
N GLN A 107 8.99 2.32 -7.70
CA GLN A 107 7.92 2.19 -8.70
C GLN A 107 6.84 1.22 -8.21
N ASP A 108 5.56 1.58 -8.41
CA ASP A 108 4.39 0.75 -8.08
C ASP A 108 4.25 0.42 -6.58
N THR A 109 4.55 1.36 -5.68
CA THR A 109 4.58 1.10 -4.21
C THR A 109 3.26 0.57 -3.64
N LEU A 110 2.15 1.28 -3.86
CA LEU A 110 0.84 0.98 -3.28
C LEU A 110 -0.15 0.64 -4.39
N TYR A 111 -0.45 -0.66 -4.53
CA TYR A 111 -1.42 -1.16 -5.50
C TYR A 111 -2.82 -1.18 -4.88
N VAL A 112 -3.57 -0.10 -5.06
CA VAL A 112 -5.01 0.02 -4.75
C VAL A 112 -5.84 -0.70 -5.82
N HIS A 113 -5.69 -2.03 -5.87
CA HIS A 113 -6.16 -2.87 -6.98
C HIS A 113 -7.66 -2.76 -7.24
N SER A 114 -8.51 -2.93 -6.23
CA SER A 114 -9.98 -2.94 -6.39
C SER A 114 -10.72 -2.69 -5.08
N ASN A 115 -12.05 -2.51 -5.18
CA ASN A 115 -12.99 -2.34 -4.06
C ASN A 115 -12.80 -1.03 -3.27
N ARG A 116 -13.51 -0.88 -2.14
CA ARG A 116 -13.53 0.36 -1.35
C ARG A 116 -12.47 0.32 -0.26
N GLN A 117 -11.62 1.35 -0.23
CA GLN A 117 -10.46 1.39 0.66
C GLN A 117 -10.32 2.77 1.31
N PHE A 118 -9.83 2.81 2.55
CA PHE A 118 -9.59 4.07 3.27
C PHE A 118 -8.21 4.09 3.94
N TYR A 119 -7.42 5.12 3.64
CA TYR A 119 -6.09 5.34 4.20
C TYR A 119 -6.08 6.64 4.97
N ARG A 120 -5.68 6.61 6.24
CA ARG A 120 -5.69 7.79 7.11
C ARG A 120 -4.42 7.92 7.93
N ASP A 121 -3.88 9.14 7.97
CA ASP A 121 -2.67 9.48 8.72
C ASP A 121 -1.48 8.56 8.32
N CYS A 122 -1.42 8.15 7.06
CA CYS A 122 -0.40 7.25 6.53
C CYS A 122 0.74 8.01 5.85
N HIS A 123 1.90 7.36 5.71
CA HIS A 123 3.01 7.83 4.91
C HIS A 123 3.19 6.95 3.66
N ILE A 124 3.21 7.54 2.47
CA ILE A 124 3.38 6.81 1.21
C ILE A 124 4.61 7.35 0.49
N TYR A 125 5.57 6.49 0.16
CA TYR A 125 6.82 6.85 -0.50
C TYR A 125 6.91 6.21 -1.87
N GLY A 126 7.41 6.92 -2.87
CA GLY A 126 7.72 6.30 -4.16
C GLY A 126 8.18 7.27 -5.25
N THR A 127 8.35 6.74 -6.46
CA THR A 127 8.83 7.48 -7.64
C THR A 127 7.77 7.51 -8.76
N ILE A 128 7.63 6.41 -9.47
CA ILE A 128 6.75 6.25 -10.65
C ILE A 128 5.51 5.47 -10.24
N ASP A 129 4.33 5.97 -10.61
CA ASP A 129 3.03 5.33 -10.46
C ASP A 129 2.78 4.72 -9.08
N PHE A 130 3.31 5.35 -8.03
CA PHE A 130 3.48 4.68 -6.76
C PHE A 130 2.20 4.58 -5.92
N ILE A 131 1.09 5.16 -6.39
CA ILE A 131 -0.28 4.89 -5.96
C ILE A 131 -1.12 4.57 -7.20
N PHE A 132 -1.40 3.29 -7.45
CA PHE A 132 -2.01 2.88 -8.73
C PHE A 132 -3.07 1.80 -8.57
N GLY A 133 -3.96 1.71 -9.57
CA GLY A 133 -5.03 0.72 -9.62
C GLY A 133 -6.42 1.31 -9.90
N ASP A 134 -7.46 0.51 -9.65
CA ASP A 134 -8.86 0.81 -10.00
C ASP A 134 -9.80 0.66 -8.78
N ALA A 135 -9.30 0.91 -7.56
CA ALA A 135 -10.13 0.98 -6.36
C ALA A 135 -11.00 2.25 -6.29
N ALA A 136 -12.03 2.23 -5.46
CA ALA A 136 -12.68 3.42 -4.92
C ALA A 136 -11.99 3.78 -3.61
N VAL A 137 -10.98 4.64 -3.65
CA VAL A 137 -10.08 4.90 -2.52
C VAL A 137 -10.05 6.35 -2.11
N VAL A 138 -10.03 6.58 -0.79
CA VAL A 138 -9.75 7.89 -0.19
C VAL A 138 -8.50 7.79 0.66
N LEU A 139 -7.52 8.66 0.37
CA LEU A 139 -6.37 8.94 1.20
C LEU A 139 -6.63 10.27 1.92
N GLN A 140 -6.69 10.24 3.24
CA GLN A 140 -7.04 11.40 4.06
C GLN A 140 -5.96 11.72 5.09
N ASN A 141 -5.51 12.98 5.12
CA ASN A 141 -4.47 13.44 6.06
C ASN A 141 -3.14 12.63 5.99
N CYS A 142 -2.84 12.07 4.81
CA CYS A 142 -1.60 11.34 4.59
C CYS A 142 -0.45 12.28 4.20
N ASP A 143 0.77 11.82 4.43
CA ASP A 143 1.99 12.38 3.86
C ASP A 143 2.43 11.53 2.65
N ILE A 144 2.57 12.20 1.51
CA ILE A 144 2.97 11.60 0.24
C ILE A 144 4.38 12.10 -0.07
N PHE A 145 5.37 11.22 0.06
CA PHE A 145 6.78 11.52 -0.06
C PHE A 145 7.31 11.09 -1.43
N ILE A 146 7.80 12.07 -2.18
CA ILE A 146 8.37 11.88 -3.51
C ILE A 146 9.85 11.52 -3.37
N ARG A 147 10.24 10.30 -3.74
CA ARG A 147 11.64 9.84 -3.75
C ARG A 147 12.36 10.25 -5.02
N LYS A 148 13.69 10.31 -4.97
CA LYS A 148 14.52 10.66 -6.13
C LYS A 148 14.39 9.57 -7.19
N PRO A 149 13.95 9.89 -8.43
CA PRO A 149 13.92 8.92 -9.51
C PRO A 149 15.33 8.67 -10.06
N MET A 150 15.48 7.66 -10.93
CA MET A 150 16.72 7.53 -11.71
C MET A 150 16.87 8.69 -12.69
N SER A 151 18.08 8.85 -13.22
CA SER A 151 18.35 9.81 -14.31
C SER A 151 17.37 9.59 -15.46
N GLN A 152 16.83 10.69 -16.01
CA GLN A 152 15.87 10.71 -17.12
C GLN A 152 14.49 10.10 -16.81
N GLN A 153 14.20 9.71 -15.57
CA GLN A 153 12.86 9.35 -15.13
C GLN A 153 12.13 10.57 -14.54
N SER A 154 10.80 10.54 -14.62
CA SER A 154 9.91 11.51 -13.98
C SER A 154 9.01 10.79 -12.99
N ASN A 155 8.65 11.49 -11.91
CA ASN A 155 7.77 10.93 -10.89
C ASN A 155 6.30 11.15 -11.26
N PHE A 156 5.49 10.15 -10.93
CA PHE A 156 4.05 10.19 -11.06
C PHE A 156 3.45 9.65 -9.75
N ILE A 157 2.63 10.47 -9.10
CA ILE A 157 2.02 10.08 -7.82
C ILE A 157 0.97 8.99 -8.04
N THR A 158 0.15 9.16 -9.08
CA THR A 158 -0.99 8.29 -9.34
C THR A 158 -1.03 7.77 -10.77
N ALA A 159 -1.35 6.49 -10.93
CA ALA A 159 -1.79 5.89 -12.19
C ALA A 159 -3.15 5.22 -11.98
N GLN A 160 -4.23 6.00 -12.10
CA GLN A 160 -5.60 5.52 -11.93
C GLN A 160 -6.03 4.76 -13.20
N GLY A 161 -6.51 3.53 -13.01
CA GLY A 161 -6.75 2.56 -14.09
C GLY A 161 -8.21 2.35 -14.49
N ARG A 162 -9.11 3.34 -14.30
CA ARG A 162 -10.51 3.19 -14.70
C ARG A 162 -10.64 3.18 -16.21
N ASP A 163 -11.13 2.06 -16.74
CA ASP A 163 -11.30 1.78 -18.18
C ASP A 163 -12.77 1.88 -18.65
N ASP A 164 -13.74 1.86 -17.73
CA ASP A 164 -15.17 1.99 -18.01
C ASP A 164 -15.77 3.19 -17.25
N PRO A 165 -16.43 4.14 -17.95
CA PRO A 165 -17.03 5.32 -17.32
C PRO A 165 -18.12 4.98 -16.27
N ASN A 166 -18.71 3.78 -16.31
CA ASN A 166 -19.73 3.32 -15.37
C ASN A 166 -19.15 2.75 -14.07
N LYS A 167 -17.84 2.49 -14.02
CA LYS A 167 -17.20 2.05 -12.77
C LYS A 167 -17.13 3.22 -11.77
N PRO A 168 -17.66 3.05 -10.54
CA PRO A 168 -17.62 4.08 -9.51
C PRO A 168 -16.27 4.07 -8.75
N THR A 169 -15.17 4.02 -9.50
CA THR A 169 -13.80 3.91 -8.98
C THR A 169 -13.02 5.20 -9.18
N GLY A 170 -11.96 5.38 -8.42
CA GLY A 170 -11.13 6.57 -8.45
C GLY A 170 -10.27 6.73 -7.21
N ILE A 171 -9.19 7.49 -7.35
CA ILE A 171 -8.28 7.86 -6.26
C ILE A 171 -8.62 9.28 -5.80
N SER A 172 -9.04 9.44 -4.54
CA SER A 172 -9.27 10.73 -3.91
C SER A 172 -8.18 11.02 -2.88
N ILE A 173 -7.49 12.14 -3.04
CA ILE A 173 -6.45 12.63 -2.12
C ILE A 173 -6.98 13.87 -1.42
N GLN A 174 -7.28 13.75 -0.12
CA GLN A 174 -7.95 14.80 0.65
C GLN A 174 -7.12 15.21 1.87
N ASN A 175 -6.87 16.51 2.05
CA ASN A 175 -6.09 17.05 3.17
C ASN A 175 -4.71 16.42 3.35
N CYS A 176 -4.15 15.85 2.27
CA CYS A 176 -2.83 15.25 2.28
C CYS A 176 -1.76 16.31 2.00
N ARG A 177 -0.50 15.98 2.31
CA ARG A 177 0.65 16.84 2.02
C ARG A 177 1.58 16.08 1.07
N VAL A 178 1.91 16.68 -0.05
CA VAL A 178 2.89 16.15 -1.00
C VAL A 178 4.21 16.86 -0.75
N ARG A 179 5.28 16.11 -0.50
CA ARG A 179 6.59 16.66 -0.14
C ARG A 179 7.73 15.84 -0.77
N PRO A 180 8.89 16.44 -1.04
CA PRO A 180 10.09 15.65 -1.32
C PRO A 180 10.44 14.78 -0.11
N ASP A 181 10.91 13.56 -0.38
CA ASP A 181 11.65 12.76 0.60
C ASP A 181 13.01 13.42 0.88
N SER A 182 13.61 13.14 2.04
CA SER A 182 14.96 13.64 2.39
C SER A 182 16.02 13.33 1.34
N GLU A 183 15.91 12.20 0.64
CA GLU A 183 16.83 11.80 -0.42
C GLU A 183 16.63 12.57 -1.73
N PHE A 184 15.53 13.30 -1.89
CA PHE A 184 15.23 14.04 -3.12
C PHE A 184 16.14 15.27 -3.31
N SER A 185 16.58 15.88 -2.21
CA SER A 185 17.39 17.10 -2.20
C SER A 185 18.91 16.85 -2.24
N MET A 186 19.35 15.60 -2.14
CA MET A 186 20.75 15.20 -2.28
C MET A 186 21.05 14.84 -3.74
#